data_AF-A0A7C2SHD2-F1
#
_entry.id   AF-A0A7C2SHD2-F1
#
_cell.length_a   1.000
_cell.length_b   1.000
_cell.length_c   1.000
_cell.angle_alpha   90.00
_cell.angle_beta   90.00
_cell.angle_gamma   90.00
#
_symmetry.space_group_name_H-M   'P 1'
#
loop_
_entity.id
_entity.type
_entity.pdbx_description
1 polymer ?
#
loop_
_entity_poly.entity_id
_entity_poly.type
_entity_poly.pdbx_seq_one_letter_code
_entity_poly.pdbx_strand_id
1 'polypeptide(L)'
;MKKLIIELIKKYFAQITQSWVEKLEQEFGKKLSKAQLTTFVESTLNTIIDVIDTADYTRADQYLIDSYQLFNKTKLNLLQISQLFTIGRYAIINFLEKDDNYDFDPLILLGFLDEVIEQVYARYGMLHQNAEMQELASDRDRLANKLDASQQYLHNILLSSDSAIMVIDNNEKFISWNKGAESIFGFSEEEVLGKSSSLLFPKGEKYESELKYIQDEIRTSGFVTINETERLTKEGKIVTVQLTVTKLPGSNGESVGRTVIIRDFTEVKKLQQQVDQSEKLAVIGQLAAGIAHEVGNPLTSISSIVQILQRKSPNEFFSEQLSTIKENIDRISRIVRELVDFSRPPGHEKTLIQITDIIKTAIGIVKYDKRVKKVDFKTDLDTDSPLVMLVPDQLLQVFVNILIN
;
A
#
# COMPACT_ATOMS: atom_id res chain seq x y z
N MET A 1 49.17 29.82 -52.62
CA MET A 1 49.28 29.19 -51.29
C MET A 1 48.26 28.08 -51.09
N LYS A 2 46.95 28.33 -51.02
CA LYS A 2 45.92 27.27 -50.87
C LYS A 2 46.05 26.12 -51.90
N LYS A 3 46.08 26.46 -53.21
CA LYS A 3 46.25 25.48 -54.30
C LYS A 3 47.52 24.63 -54.16
N LEU A 4 48.61 25.27 -53.79
CA LEU A 4 49.90 24.64 -53.57
C LEU A 4 49.89 23.66 -52.38
N ILE A 5 49.26 24.03 -51.26
CA ILE A 5 49.09 23.14 -50.10
C ILE A 5 48.26 21.92 -50.49
N ILE A 6 47.18 22.12 -51.26
CA ILE A 6 46.37 21.03 -51.78
C ILE A 6 47.18 20.12 -52.71
N GLU A 7 47.96 20.68 -53.63
CA GLU A 7 48.81 19.91 -54.54
C GLU A 7 49.86 19.09 -53.80
N LEU A 8 50.49 19.67 -52.77
CA LEU A 8 51.46 18.96 -51.93
C LEU A 8 50.82 17.85 -51.09
N ILE A 9 49.69 18.11 -50.43
CA ILE A 9 48.95 17.08 -49.68
C ILE A 9 48.52 15.95 -50.62
N LYS A 10 48.06 16.27 -51.84
CA LYS A 10 47.69 15.27 -52.85
C LYS A 10 48.92 14.49 -53.36
N LYS A 11 50.06 15.16 -53.58
CA LYS A 11 51.33 14.54 -54.02
C LYS A 11 51.84 13.52 -53.01
N TYR A 12 51.76 13.84 -51.72
CA TYR A 12 52.25 12.99 -50.62
C TYR A 12 51.13 12.24 -49.89
N PHE A 13 49.93 12.16 -50.46
CA PHE A 13 48.74 11.65 -49.76
C PHE A 13 48.95 10.24 -49.18
N ALA A 14 49.51 9.33 -49.98
CA ALA A 14 49.77 7.95 -49.55
C ALA A 14 50.84 7.87 -48.45
N GLN A 15 51.92 8.64 -48.58
CA GLN A 15 53.02 8.67 -47.61
C GLN A 15 52.61 9.30 -46.28
N ILE A 16 51.83 10.39 -46.33
CA ILE A 16 51.24 11.04 -45.15
C ILE A 16 50.30 10.06 -44.47
N THR A 17 49.40 9.42 -45.24
CA THR A 17 48.43 8.46 -44.71
C THR A 17 49.13 7.31 -44.00
N GLN A 18 50.12 6.68 -44.66
CA GLN A 18 50.88 5.58 -44.07
C GLN A 18 51.59 6.01 -42.78
N SER A 19 52.33 7.12 -42.81
CA SER A 19 53.09 7.60 -41.65
C SER A 19 52.17 7.98 -40.47
N TRP A 20 51.03 8.59 -40.76
CA TRP A 20 50.06 8.96 -39.75
C TRP A 20 49.42 7.72 -39.13
N VAL A 21 48.94 6.77 -39.95
CA VAL A 21 48.34 5.51 -39.47
C VAL A 21 49.32 4.71 -38.62
N GLU A 22 50.58 4.57 -39.02
CA GLU A 22 51.59 3.85 -38.25
C GLU A 22 51.81 4.46 -36.86
N LYS A 23 51.87 5.80 -36.76
CA LYS A 23 51.98 6.49 -35.47
C LYS A 23 50.71 6.36 -34.62
N LEU A 24 49.53 6.43 -35.24
CA LEU A 24 48.28 6.21 -34.52
C LEU A 24 48.13 4.75 -34.06
N GLU A 25 48.61 3.78 -34.82
CA GLU A 25 48.54 2.36 -34.47
C GLU A 25 49.38 2.07 -33.21
N GLN A 26 50.53 2.74 -33.05
CA GLN A 26 51.36 2.65 -31.84
C GLN A 26 50.66 3.17 -30.58
N GLU A 27 49.97 4.29 -30.67
CA GLU A 27 49.32 4.97 -29.52
C GLU A 27 47.90 4.45 -29.24
N PHE A 28 47.12 4.16 -30.30
CA PHE A 28 45.68 3.87 -30.24
C PHE A 28 45.28 2.48 -30.74
N GLY A 29 46.23 1.63 -31.16
CA GLY A 29 45.95 0.29 -31.72
C GLY A 29 45.21 -0.67 -30.78
N LYS A 30 45.17 -0.38 -29.47
CA LYS A 30 44.36 -1.12 -28.49
C LYS A 30 42.87 -0.76 -28.54
N LYS A 31 42.52 0.43 -29.04
CA LYS A 31 41.15 0.96 -29.09
C LYS A 31 40.58 1.02 -30.51
N LEU A 32 41.43 1.28 -31.50
CA LEU A 32 41.05 1.42 -32.91
C LEU A 32 41.80 0.41 -33.77
N SER A 33 41.07 -0.28 -34.65
CA SER A 33 41.70 -1.16 -35.64
C SER A 33 42.44 -0.36 -36.72
N LYS A 34 43.45 -0.96 -37.34
CA LYS A 34 44.19 -0.35 -38.45
C LYS A 34 43.28 0.13 -39.59
N ALA A 35 42.22 -0.61 -39.90
CA ALA A 35 41.24 -0.22 -40.92
C ALA A 35 40.46 1.06 -40.51
N GLN A 36 40.05 1.16 -39.25
CA GLN A 36 39.39 2.35 -38.72
C GLN A 36 40.33 3.57 -38.71
N LEU A 37 41.59 3.37 -38.32
CA LEU A 37 42.61 4.42 -38.35
C LEU A 37 42.89 4.90 -39.78
N THR A 38 42.99 3.98 -40.74
CA THR A 38 43.22 4.32 -42.15
C THR A 38 42.04 5.12 -42.70
N THR A 39 40.81 4.65 -42.47
CA THR A 39 39.59 5.35 -42.90
C THR A 39 39.49 6.75 -42.26
N PHE A 40 39.82 6.87 -40.98
CA PHE A 40 39.84 8.15 -40.26
C PHE A 40 40.87 9.11 -40.89
N VAL A 41 42.11 8.67 -41.08
CA VAL A 41 43.20 9.49 -41.64
C VAL A 41 42.88 9.95 -43.06
N GLU A 42 42.44 9.04 -43.94
CA GLU A 42 42.07 9.38 -45.32
C GLU A 42 40.92 10.38 -45.36
N SER A 43 39.89 10.17 -44.54
CA SER A 43 38.75 11.09 -44.44
C SER A 43 39.17 12.45 -43.89
N THR A 44 40.11 12.48 -42.95
CA THR A 44 40.65 13.74 -42.40
C THR A 44 41.41 14.52 -43.46
N LEU A 45 42.30 13.86 -44.21
CA LEU A 45 43.09 14.51 -45.27
C LEU A 45 42.21 15.05 -46.40
N ASN A 46 41.20 14.27 -46.83
CA ASN A 46 40.23 14.72 -47.82
C ASN A 46 39.41 15.91 -47.31
N THR A 47 38.98 15.88 -46.05
CA THR A 47 38.27 17.00 -45.42
C THR A 47 39.14 18.25 -45.34
N ILE A 48 40.42 18.12 -44.97
CA ILE A 48 41.37 19.24 -44.95
C ILE A 48 41.53 19.81 -46.36
N ILE A 49 41.70 18.98 -47.39
CA ILE A 49 41.76 19.43 -48.78
C ILE A 49 40.51 20.23 -49.17
N ASP A 50 39.32 19.70 -48.88
CA ASP A 50 38.05 20.32 -49.25
C ASP A 50 37.82 21.65 -48.52
N VAL A 51 38.15 21.71 -47.23
CA VAL A 51 38.06 22.94 -46.42
C VAL A 51 39.05 23.99 -46.94
N ILE A 52 40.27 23.60 -47.30
CA ILE A 52 41.26 24.53 -47.86
C ILE A 52 40.82 25.05 -49.23
N ASP A 53 40.28 24.18 -50.10
CA ASP A 53 39.87 24.54 -51.46
C ASP A 53 38.68 25.52 -51.45
N THR A 54 37.70 25.25 -50.59
CA THR A 54 36.43 26.00 -50.57
C THR A 54 36.37 27.12 -49.55
N ALA A 55 37.29 27.14 -48.58
CA ALA A 55 37.24 28.01 -47.40
C ALA A 55 35.95 27.85 -46.57
N ASP A 56 35.24 26.73 -46.73
CA ASP A 56 33.99 26.43 -46.04
C ASP A 56 34.18 25.28 -45.05
N TYR A 57 34.24 25.63 -43.77
CA TYR A 57 34.42 24.69 -42.68
C TYR A 57 33.16 23.85 -42.38
N THR A 58 31.99 24.19 -42.93
CA THR A 58 30.79 23.36 -42.78
C THR A 58 30.91 22.03 -43.52
N ARG A 59 31.79 21.93 -44.52
CA ARG A 59 32.13 20.66 -45.18
C ARG A 59 32.76 19.65 -44.24
N ALA A 60 33.36 20.11 -43.13
CA ALA A 60 33.87 19.22 -42.10
C ALA A 60 32.76 18.63 -41.22
N ASP A 61 31.55 19.21 -41.17
CA ASP A 61 30.54 18.84 -40.17
C ASP A 61 30.11 17.36 -40.30
N GLN A 62 29.90 16.84 -41.51
CA GLN A 62 29.57 15.42 -41.72
C GLN A 62 30.71 14.49 -41.29
N TYR A 63 31.95 14.83 -41.65
CA TYR A 63 33.14 14.09 -41.22
C TYR A 63 33.30 14.12 -39.68
N LEU A 64 33.03 15.26 -39.05
CA LEU A 64 33.09 15.44 -37.60
C LEU A 64 32.02 14.60 -36.89
N ILE A 65 30.82 14.45 -37.47
CA ILE A 65 29.77 13.56 -36.96
C ILE A 65 30.23 12.09 -37.04
N ASP A 66 30.76 11.65 -38.18
CA ASP A 66 31.22 10.27 -38.35
C ASP A 66 32.41 9.96 -37.41
N SER A 67 33.31 10.93 -37.24
CA SER A 67 34.42 10.86 -36.28
C SER A 67 33.92 10.79 -34.84
N TYR A 68 32.92 11.61 -34.47
CA TYR A 68 32.30 11.57 -33.14
C TYR A 68 31.70 10.20 -32.84
N GLN A 69 30.97 9.60 -33.80
CA GLN A 69 30.41 8.25 -33.62
C GLN A 69 31.50 7.20 -33.40
N LEU A 70 32.58 7.25 -34.18
CA LEU A 70 33.73 6.34 -34.05
C LEU A 70 34.41 6.49 -32.67
N PHE A 71 34.65 7.73 -32.25
CA PHE A 71 35.34 8.05 -31.00
C PHE A 71 34.50 7.74 -29.76
N ASN A 72 33.19 8.02 -29.81
CA ASN A 72 32.27 7.69 -28.72
C ASN A 72 32.17 6.16 -28.54
N LYS A 73 32.02 5.40 -29.64
CA LYS A 73 32.01 3.92 -29.60
C LYS A 73 33.28 3.32 -28.99
N THR A 74 34.42 3.98 -29.20
CA THR A 74 35.74 3.53 -28.71
C THR A 74 36.14 4.17 -27.38
N LYS A 75 35.26 5.00 -26.80
CA LYS A 75 35.47 5.71 -25.53
C LYS A 75 36.80 6.47 -25.49
N LEU A 76 37.07 7.23 -26.54
CA LEU A 76 38.18 8.18 -26.55
C LEU A 76 37.74 9.48 -25.87
N ASN A 77 38.59 10.02 -24.99
CA ASN A 77 38.33 11.32 -24.37
C ASN A 77 38.86 12.46 -25.25
N LEU A 78 38.48 13.70 -24.94
CA LEU A 78 38.86 14.88 -25.72
C LEU A 78 40.38 15.06 -25.84
N LEU A 79 41.14 14.72 -24.79
CA LEU A 79 42.61 14.77 -24.80
C LEU A 79 43.21 13.78 -25.80
N GLN A 80 42.70 12.54 -25.83
CA GLN A 80 43.10 11.51 -26.78
C GLN A 80 42.75 11.91 -28.22
N ILE A 81 41.61 12.56 -28.42
CA ILE A 81 41.20 13.06 -29.73
C ILE A 81 42.09 14.23 -30.17
N SER A 82 42.44 15.15 -29.26
CA SER A 82 43.43 16.21 -29.53
C SER A 82 44.79 15.64 -29.95
N GLN A 83 45.22 14.53 -29.34
CA GLN A 83 46.43 13.83 -29.72
C GLN A 83 46.34 13.23 -31.14
N LEU A 84 45.18 12.69 -31.56
CA LEU A 84 44.98 12.19 -32.93
C LEU A 84 45.25 13.30 -33.97
N PHE A 85 44.67 14.49 -33.77
CA PHE A 85 44.87 15.64 -34.66
C PHE A 85 46.31 16.17 -34.60
N THR A 86 46.90 16.20 -33.40
CA THR A 86 48.31 16.61 -33.22
C THR A 86 49.28 15.68 -33.95
N ILE A 87 49.08 14.36 -33.88
CA ILE A 87 49.92 13.39 -34.60
C ILE A 87 49.78 13.59 -36.12
N GLY A 88 48.57 13.86 -36.59
CA GLY A 88 48.30 14.15 -38.00
C GLY A 88 48.95 15.40 -38.51
N ARG A 89 48.87 16.47 -37.73
CA ARG A 89 49.59 17.72 -37.96
C ARG A 89 51.07 17.45 -38.23
N TYR A 90 51.75 16.73 -37.34
CA TYR A 90 53.18 16.40 -37.52
C TYR A 90 53.45 15.47 -38.72
N ALA A 91 52.53 14.56 -39.04
CA ALA A 91 52.66 13.70 -40.21
C ALA A 91 52.60 14.52 -41.51
N ILE A 92 51.67 15.47 -41.61
CA ILE A 92 51.53 16.35 -42.78
C ILE A 92 52.77 17.24 -42.91
N ILE A 93 53.16 17.95 -41.84
CA ILE A 93 54.28 18.92 -41.85
C ILE A 93 55.59 18.27 -42.32
N ASN A 94 55.94 17.11 -41.78
CA ASN A 94 57.21 16.43 -42.07
C ASN A 94 57.39 16.09 -43.57
N PHE A 95 56.30 15.94 -44.33
CA PHE A 95 56.40 15.73 -45.78
C PHE A 95 56.38 17.04 -46.57
N LEU A 96 55.72 18.08 -46.05
CA LEU A 96 55.69 19.40 -46.68
C LEU A 96 57.03 20.14 -46.55
N GLU A 97 57.78 19.93 -45.45
CA GLU A 97 59.11 20.53 -45.25
C GLU A 97 60.21 19.91 -46.12
N LYS A 98 60.00 18.71 -46.68
CA LYS A 98 61.02 17.95 -47.44
C LYS A 98 60.95 18.15 -48.95
N ASP A 99 59.99 18.92 -49.46
CA ASP A 99 59.85 19.16 -50.90
C ASP A 99 60.60 20.43 -51.32
N ASP A 100 61.85 20.26 -51.78
CA ASP A 100 62.73 21.37 -52.23
C ASP A 100 62.27 22.03 -53.55
N ASN A 101 61.19 21.55 -54.17
CA ASN A 101 60.79 21.96 -55.54
C ASN A 101 60.09 23.31 -55.62
N TYR A 102 60.02 24.07 -54.54
CA TYR A 102 59.28 25.31 -54.55
C TYR A 102 59.85 26.39 -53.62
N ASP A 103 59.69 27.64 -54.05
CA ASP A 103 60.17 28.84 -53.35
C ASP A 103 59.07 29.40 -52.43
N PHE A 104 58.96 28.86 -51.21
CA PHE A 104 58.06 29.40 -50.19
C PHE A 104 58.58 29.15 -48.77
N ASP A 105 58.19 30.04 -47.85
CA ASP A 105 58.53 29.96 -46.43
C ASP A 105 57.72 28.85 -45.73
N PRO A 106 58.38 27.78 -45.23
CA PRO A 106 57.71 26.69 -44.50
C PRO A 106 56.90 27.18 -43.30
N LEU A 107 57.29 28.31 -42.69
CA LEU A 107 56.61 28.86 -41.51
C LEU A 107 55.20 29.38 -41.84
N ILE A 108 55.01 29.90 -43.05
CA ILE A 108 53.70 30.43 -43.50
C ILE A 108 52.75 29.26 -43.84
N LEU A 109 53.29 28.21 -44.45
CA LEU A 109 52.55 26.99 -44.76
C LEU A 109 52.07 26.28 -43.47
N LEU A 110 52.96 26.25 -42.47
CA LEU A 110 52.71 25.74 -41.14
C LEU A 110 51.57 26.50 -40.45
N GLY A 111 51.66 27.84 -40.40
CA GLY A 111 50.63 28.67 -39.77
C GLY A 111 49.24 28.48 -40.38
N PHE A 112 49.16 28.33 -41.71
CA PHE A 112 47.88 28.10 -42.38
C PHE A 112 47.28 26.72 -42.09
N LEU A 113 48.10 25.66 -42.05
CA LEU A 113 47.63 24.32 -41.71
C LEU A 113 47.23 24.21 -40.24
N ASP A 114 47.97 24.88 -39.36
CA ASP A 114 47.65 24.96 -37.93
C ASP A 114 46.28 25.61 -37.72
N GLU A 115 46.02 26.74 -38.40
CA GLU A 115 44.73 27.41 -38.34
C GLU A 115 43.58 26.49 -38.81
N VAL A 116 43.77 25.74 -39.89
CA VAL A 116 42.74 24.82 -40.40
C VAL A 116 42.47 23.66 -39.43
N ILE A 117 43.52 23.03 -38.89
CA ILE A 117 43.39 21.91 -37.96
C ILE A 117 42.77 22.38 -36.63
N GLU A 118 43.18 23.53 -36.12
CA GLU A 118 42.61 24.12 -34.90
C GLU A 118 41.12 24.43 -35.07
N GLN A 119 40.70 25.00 -36.21
CA GLN A 119 39.28 25.27 -36.46
C GLN A 119 38.44 23.99 -36.58
N VAL A 120 38.95 22.94 -37.23
CA VAL A 120 38.28 21.64 -37.32
C VAL A 120 38.16 20.99 -35.93
N TYR A 121 39.23 21.04 -35.12
CA TYR A 121 39.22 20.52 -33.76
C TYR A 121 38.28 21.33 -32.83
N ALA A 122 38.25 22.66 -32.95
CA ALA A 122 37.33 23.51 -32.20
C ALA A 122 35.86 23.17 -32.50
N ARG A 123 35.53 22.95 -33.78
CA ARG A 123 34.19 22.49 -34.20
C ARG A 123 33.86 21.11 -33.63
N TYR A 124 34.80 20.17 -33.64
CA TYR A 124 34.64 18.88 -32.97
C TYR A 124 34.31 19.05 -31.49
N GLY A 125 35.05 19.90 -30.79
CA GLY A 125 34.83 20.21 -29.37
C GLY A 125 33.42 20.73 -29.09
N MET A 126 32.92 21.64 -29.93
CA MET A 126 31.55 22.14 -29.83
C MET A 126 30.50 21.05 -30.08
N LEU A 127 30.71 20.21 -31.11
CA LEU A 127 29.82 19.08 -31.41
C LEU A 127 29.75 18.09 -30.23
N HIS A 128 30.92 17.74 -29.68
CA HIS A 128 31.04 16.83 -28.54
C HIS A 128 30.32 17.38 -27.32
N GLN A 129 30.56 18.65 -26.98
CA GLN A 129 29.92 19.31 -25.85
C GLN A 129 28.40 19.41 -26.02
N ASN A 130 27.92 19.74 -27.23
CA ASN A 130 26.49 19.81 -27.52
C ASN A 130 25.81 18.44 -27.37
N ALA A 131 26.45 17.38 -27.86
CA ALA A 131 25.93 16.02 -27.74
C ALA A 131 25.88 15.56 -26.27
N GLU A 132 26.94 15.79 -25.50
CA GLU A 132 26.96 15.49 -24.06
C GLU A 132 25.89 16.26 -23.29
N MET A 133 25.70 17.54 -23.60
CA MET A 133 24.66 18.37 -22.97
C MET A 133 23.25 17.89 -23.29
N GLN A 134 22.99 17.42 -24.52
CA GLN A 134 21.71 16.84 -24.90
C GLN A 134 21.44 15.51 -24.18
N GLU A 135 22.46 14.65 -24.07
CA GLU A 135 22.34 13.39 -23.33
C GLU A 135 22.05 13.64 -21.85
N LEU A 136 22.80 14.54 -21.20
CA LEU A 136 22.58 14.95 -19.81
C LEU A 136 21.19 15.54 -19.59
N ALA A 137 20.70 16.37 -20.51
CA ALA A 137 19.35 16.93 -20.44
C ALA A 137 18.28 15.83 -20.52
N SER A 138 18.43 14.90 -21.47
CA SER A 138 17.52 13.76 -21.63
C SER A 138 17.51 12.86 -20.39
N ASP A 139 18.67 12.56 -19.82
CA ASP A 139 18.78 11.76 -18.60
C ASP A 139 18.16 12.45 -17.39
N ARG A 140 18.40 13.76 -17.24
CA ARG A 140 17.76 14.57 -16.20
C ARG A 140 16.24 14.51 -16.32
N ASP A 141 15.70 14.71 -17.51
CA ASP A 141 14.25 14.70 -17.74
C ASP A 141 13.66 13.31 -17.49
N ARG A 142 14.37 12.25 -17.88
CA ARG A 142 13.99 10.86 -17.57
C ARG A 142 13.96 10.58 -16.08
N LEU A 143 14.95 11.06 -15.33
CA LEU A 143 15.01 10.90 -13.87
C LEU A 143 13.91 11.72 -13.18
N ALA A 144 13.65 12.95 -13.63
CA ALA A 144 12.57 13.79 -13.13
C ALA A 144 11.21 13.12 -13.33
N ASN A 145 10.94 12.59 -14.53
CA ASN A 145 9.69 11.87 -14.82
C ASN A 145 9.54 10.59 -13.98
N LYS A 146 10.63 9.84 -13.76
CA LYS A 146 10.60 8.66 -12.88
C LYS A 146 10.30 9.05 -11.43
N LEU A 147 10.89 10.16 -10.95
CA LEU A 147 10.65 10.66 -9.60
C LEU A 147 9.19 11.08 -9.43
N ASP A 148 8.66 11.87 -10.36
CA ASP A 148 7.26 12.31 -10.35
C ASP A 148 6.29 11.13 -10.40
N ALA A 149 6.50 10.17 -11.31
CA ALA A 149 5.68 8.96 -11.40
C ALA A 149 5.72 8.13 -10.09
N SER A 150 6.90 8.00 -9.47
CA SER A 150 7.05 7.31 -8.18
C SER A 150 6.32 8.04 -7.05
N GLN A 151 6.42 9.37 -7.00
CA GLN A 151 5.72 10.20 -6.02
C GLN A 151 4.20 10.10 -6.18
N GLN A 152 3.69 10.18 -7.41
CA GLN A 152 2.26 10.02 -7.69
C GLN A 152 1.77 8.62 -7.32
N TYR A 153 2.54 7.58 -7.62
CA TYR A 153 2.21 6.21 -7.24
C TYR A 153 2.10 6.04 -5.72
N LEU A 154 3.09 6.52 -4.96
CA LEU A 154 3.06 6.48 -3.51
C LEU A 154 1.92 7.30 -2.92
N HIS A 155 1.66 8.49 -3.48
CA HIS A 155 0.55 9.34 -3.07
C HIS A 155 -0.80 8.63 -3.28
N ASN A 156 -1.01 8.01 -4.44
CA ASN A 156 -2.23 7.27 -4.73
C ASN A 156 -2.45 6.08 -3.78
N ILE A 157 -1.40 5.32 -3.44
CA ILE A 157 -1.49 4.24 -2.44
C ILE A 157 -1.91 4.78 -1.08
N LEU A 158 -1.34 5.92 -0.65
CA LEU A 158 -1.69 6.54 0.63
C LEU A 158 -3.12 7.07 0.64
N LEU A 159 -3.61 7.61 -0.48
CA LEU A 159 -4.98 8.10 -0.63
C LEU A 159 -6.02 6.97 -0.68
N SER A 160 -5.72 5.87 -1.38
CA SER A 160 -6.66 4.76 -1.60
C SER A 160 -6.67 3.74 -0.46
N SER A 161 -5.86 3.93 0.58
CA SER A 161 -5.78 3.00 1.71
C SER A 161 -6.93 3.22 2.68
N ASP A 162 -7.75 2.19 2.89
CA ASP A 162 -8.76 2.13 3.97
C ASP A 162 -8.13 2.10 5.36
N SER A 163 -6.82 1.79 5.45
CA SER A 163 -6.05 1.89 6.69
C SER A 163 -5.61 3.33 6.93
N ALA A 164 -5.66 3.75 8.19
CA ALA A 164 -5.06 4.99 8.64
C ALA A 164 -3.54 4.85 8.69
N ILE A 165 -2.84 5.74 8.00
CA ILE A 165 -1.39 5.79 7.92
C ILE A 165 -0.97 7.19 8.38
N MET A 166 -0.08 7.23 9.36
CA MET A 166 0.40 8.47 9.95
C MET A 166 1.85 8.35 10.35
N VAL A 167 2.52 9.49 10.43
CA VAL A 167 3.90 9.59 10.90
C VAL A 167 3.93 10.52 12.10
N ILE A 168 4.68 10.12 13.12
CA ILE A 168 4.83 10.84 14.39
C ILE A 168 6.33 11.10 14.60
N ASP A 169 6.70 12.32 14.95
CA ASP A 169 8.09 12.69 15.27
C ASP A 169 8.53 12.21 16.66
N ASN A 170 9.80 12.45 17.00
CA ASN A 170 10.34 12.11 18.32
C ASN A 170 9.73 12.89 19.50
N ASN A 171 8.99 13.98 19.23
CA ASN A 171 8.27 14.76 20.24
C ASN A 171 6.81 14.31 20.38
N GLU A 172 6.47 13.15 19.83
CA GLU A 172 5.12 12.60 19.81
C GLU A 172 4.11 13.50 19.08
N LYS A 173 4.54 14.24 18.06
CA LYS A 173 3.67 15.08 17.22
C LYS A 173 3.43 14.47 15.85
N PHE A 174 2.21 14.58 15.35
CA PHE A 174 1.88 14.16 13.99
C PHE A 174 2.57 15.04 12.95
N ILE A 175 3.22 14.40 11.98
CA ILE A 175 3.88 15.07 10.84
C ILE A 175 3.30 14.66 9.48
N SER A 176 2.48 13.60 9.44
CA SER A 176 1.74 13.18 8.24
C SER A 176 0.47 12.45 8.65
N TRP A 177 -0.60 12.65 7.86
CA TRP A 177 -1.92 12.08 8.12
C TRP A 177 -2.64 11.78 6.80
N ASN A 178 -2.86 10.50 6.47
CA ASN A 178 -3.50 10.13 5.20
C ASN A 178 -5.04 10.20 5.24
N LYS A 179 -5.67 10.04 4.07
CA LYS A 179 -7.15 10.01 3.95
C LYS A 179 -7.84 8.86 4.68
N GLY A 180 -7.18 7.71 4.82
CA GLY A 180 -7.68 6.63 5.68
C GLY A 180 -7.80 7.06 7.14
N ALA A 181 -6.83 7.84 7.64
CA ALA A 181 -6.85 8.37 9.00
C ALA A 181 -7.95 9.42 9.20
N GLU A 182 -8.20 10.28 8.20
CA GLU A 182 -9.35 11.18 8.22
C GLU A 182 -10.67 10.40 8.28
N SER A 183 -10.80 9.33 7.50
CA SER A 183 -12.02 8.52 7.42
C SER A 183 -12.31 7.76 8.73
N ILE A 184 -11.29 7.21 9.38
CA ILE A 184 -11.45 6.45 10.63
C ILE A 184 -11.66 7.37 11.83
N PHE A 185 -10.91 8.47 11.94
CA PHE A 185 -10.90 9.30 13.16
C PHE A 185 -11.70 10.60 13.04
N GLY A 186 -12.08 11.03 11.83
CA GLY A 186 -12.88 12.22 11.58
C GLY A 186 -12.11 13.55 11.67
N PHE A 187 -10.80 13.51 11.88
CA PHE A 187 -9.96 14.71 11.86
C PHE A 187 -9.32 14.90 10.48
N SER A 188 -9.33 16.14 9.98
CA SER A 188 -8.56 16.49 8.79
C SER A 188 -7.06 16.58 9.09
N GLU A 189 -6.22 16.40 8.07
CA GLU A 189 -4.76 16.54 8.23
C GLU A 189 -4.36 17.88 8.87
N GLU A 190 -4.92 19.00 8.38
CA GLU A 190 -4.65 20.35 8.89
C GLU A 190 -4.96 20.51 10.38
N GLU A 191 -5.97 19.80 10.88
CA GLU A 191 -6.35 19.84 12.30
C GLU A 191 -5.40 19.02 13.19
N VAL A 192 -4.66 18.07 12.63
CA VAL A 192 -3.88 17.07 13.40
C VAL A 192 -2.39 17.35 13.38
N LEU A 193 -1.88 17.90 12.27
CA LEU A 193 -0.44 18.19 12.14
C LEU A 193 0.07 19.07 13.30
N GLY A 194 1.19 18.66 13.89
CA GLY A 194 1.82 19.31 15.03
C GLY A 194 1.16 19.05 16.40
N LYS A 195 0.00 18.39 16.44
CA LYS A 195 -0.64 17.96 17.71
C LYS A 195 -0.04 16.66 18.22
N SER A 196 -0.17 16.44 19.52
CA SER A 196 0.33 15.23 20.17
C SER A 196 -0.45 13.99 19.75
N SER A 197 0.25 12.86 19.61
CA SER A 197 -0.31 11.52 19.37
C SER A 197 -1.34 11.09 20.42
N SER A 198 -1.23 11.67 21.63
CA SER A 198 -2.19 11.48 22.71
C SER A 198 -3.61 11.93 22.41
N LEU A 199 -3.82 12.75 21.38
CA LEU A 199 -5.13 13.14 20.87
C LEU A 199 -6.05 11.93 20.58
N LEU A 200 -5.46 10.81 20.13
CA LEU A 200 -6.21 9.60 19.78
C LEU A 200 -6.40 8.65 20.96
N PHE A 201 -5.87 8.95 22.15
CA PHE A 201 -6.02 8.06 23.31
C PHE A 201 -7.27 8.41 24.11
N PRO A 202 -8.12 7.42 24.45
CA PRO A 202 -9.12 7.62 25.49
C PRO A 202 -8.45 7.92 26.84
N LYS A 203 -9.21 8.45 27.80
CA LYS A 203 -8.69 8.73 29.14
C LYS A 203 -8.39 7.42 29.88
N GLY A 204 -7.20 7.31 30.47
CA GLY A 204 -6.84 6.21 31.37
C GLY A 204 -5.35 5.85 31.33
N GLU A 205 -4.80 5.42 32.46
CA GLU A 205 -3.38 5.07 32.63
C GLU A 205 -2.92 3.93 31.69
N LYS A 206 -3.85 3.08 31.24
CA LYS A 206 -3.52 1.97 30.31
C LYS A 206 -2.92 2.48 29.00
N TYR A 207 -3.41 3.61 28.48
CA TYR A 207 -2.97 4.12 27.18
C TYR A 207 -1.61 4.82 27.26
N GLU A 208 -1.31 5.47 28.39
CA GLU A 208 0.03 6.01 28.66
C GLU A 208 1.06 4.88 28.80
N SER A 209 0.67 3.78 29.47
CA SER A 209 1.51 2.59 29.61
C SER A 209 1.73 1.90 28.26
N GLU A 210 0.69 1.79 27.43
CA GLU A 210 0.77 1.28 26.07
C GLU A 210 1.71 2.13 25.19
N LEU A 211 1.63 3.46 25.28
CA LEU A 211 2.54 4.35 24.55
C LEU A 211 4.00 4.10 24.93
N LYS A 212 4.30 4.00 26.23
CA LYS A 212 5.66 3.71 26.72
C LYS A 212 6.16 2.36 26.20
N TYR A 213 5.31 1.32 26.27
CA TYR A 213 5.63 0.00 25.72
C TYR A 213 5.96 0.06 24.22
N ILE A 214 5.14 0.77 23.44
CA ILE A 214 5.38 0.98 22.00
C ILE A 214 6.74 1.65 21.77
N GLN A 215 7.06 2.70 22.53
CA GLN A 215 8.32 3.43 22.39
C GLN A 215 9.54 2.55 22.70
N ASP A 216 9.47 1.74 23.76
CA ASP A 216 10.56 0.85 24.15
C ASP A 216 10.78 -0.29 23.15
N GLU A 217 9.70 -0.89 22.63
CA GLU A 217 9.79 -1.92 21.59
C GLU A 217 10.37 -1.37 20.29
N ILE A 218 9.90 -0.23 19.81
CA ILE A 218 10.44 0.40 18.59
C ILE A 218 11.94 0.67 18.72
N ARG A 219 12.40 1.05 19.92
CA ARG A 219 13.83 1.27 20.18
C ARG A 219 14.64 -0.03 20.12
N THR A 220 14.05 -1.14 20.56
CA THR A 220 14.74 -2.44 20.73
C THR A 220 14.66 -3.31 19.48
N SER A 221 13.45 -3.52 18.95
CA SER A 221 13.15 -4.42 17.83
C SER A 221 12.91 -3.69 16.50
N GLY A 222 12.69 -2.38 16.53
CA GLY A 222 12.43 -1.55 15.34
C GLY A 222 10.98 -1.56 14.87
N PHE A 223 10.12 -2.43 15.41
CA PHE A 223 8.70 -2.49 15.10
C PHE A 223 7.89 -3.14 16.22
N VAL A 224 6.59 -2.84 16.31
CA VAL A 224 5.66 -3.48 17.25
C VAL A 224 4.30 -3.62 16.60
N THR A 225 3.59 -4.71 16.87
CA THR A 225 2.20 -4.90 16.45
C THR A 225 1.32 -5.12 17.68
N ILE A 226 0.25 -4.35 17.78
CA ILE A 226 -0.77 -4.48 18.80
C ILE A 226 -2.05 -4.94 18.13
N ASN A 227 -2.48 -6.15 18.47
CA ASN A 227 -3.62 -6.81 17.85
C ASN A 227 -4.95 -6.11 18.15
N GLU A 228 -5.08 -5.56 19.36
CA GLU A 228 -6.31 -4.93 19.79
C GLU A 228 -6.01 -3.80 20.78
N THR A 229 -6.49 -2.60 20.46
CA THR A 229 -6.53 -1.46 21.38
C THR A 229 -7.68 -0.53 20.99
N GLU A 230 -7.87 0.53 21.77
CA GLU A 230 -8.96 1.49 21.63
C GLU A 230 -8.41 2.86 21.29
N ARG A 231 -9.09 3.58 20.39
CA ARG A 231 -8.75 4.95 20.00
C ARG A 231 -9.97 5.85 20.01
N LEU A 232 -9.73 7.14 20.22
CA LEU A 232 -10.73 8.17 20.30
C LEU A 232 -10.83 8.91 18.96
N THR A 233 -12.05 9.05 18.47
CA THR A 233 -12.39 9.86 17.27
C THR A 233 -12.71 11.30 17.66
N LYS A 234 -12.79 12.21 16.66
CA LYS A 234 -13.18 13.62 16.84
C LYS A 234 -14.52 13.80 17.54
N GLU A 235 -15.47 12.91 17.28
CA GLU A 235 -16.81 12.94 17.87
C GLU A 235 -16.87 12.33 19.28
N GLY A 236 -15.73 11.86 19.81
CA GLY A 236 -15.63 11.23 21.12
C GLY A 236 -16.05 9.75 21.14
N LYS A 237 -16.32 9.15 19.98
CA LYS A 237 -16.57 7.71 19.84
C LYS A 237 -15.27 6.93 20.02
N ILE A 238 -15.34 5.81 20.74
CA ILE A 238 -14.25 4.85 20.87
C ILE A 238 -14.35 3.83 19.74
N VAL A 239 -13.26 3.63 19.01
CA VAL A 239 -13.11 2.62 17.96
C VAL A 239 -12.10 1.57 18.39
N THR A 240 -12.39 0.30 18.08
CA THR A 240 -11.46 -0.81 18.33
C THR A 240 -10.59 -1.00 17.11
N VAL A 241 -9.27 -0.94 17.31
CA VAL A 241 -8.31 -0.93 16.22
C VAL A 241 -7.17 -1.92 16.44
N GLN A 242 -6.63 -2.39 15.32
CA GLN A 242 -5.31 -3.03 15.27
C GLN A 242 -4.31 -2.00 14.79
N LEU A 243 -3.10 -1.99 15.36
CA LEU A 243 -2.05 -1.10 14.87
C LEU A 243 -0.68 -1.74 14.78
N THR A 244 0.06 -1.35 13.76
CA THR A 244 1.46 -1.69 13.55
C THR A 244 2.26 -0.40 13.58
N VAL A 245 3.31 -0.38 14.38
CA VAL A 245 4.22 0.75 14.50
C VAL A 245 5.61 0.33 14.06
N THR A 246 6.26 1.15 13.24
CA THR A 246 7.61 0.88 12.74
C THR A 246 8.48 2.11 12.95
N LYS A 247 9.74 1.89 13.33
CA LYS A 247 10.74 2.94 13.46
C LYS A 247 10.92 3.66 12.12
N LEU A 248 10.95 4.99 12.14
CA LEU A 248 11.29 5.78 10.96
C LEU A 248 12.80 6.13 11.01
N PRO A 249 13.64 5.51 10.16
CA PRO A 249 15.06 5.81 10.14
C PRO A 249 15.32 7.18 9.50
N GLY A 250 16.17 7.98 10.14
CA GLY A 250 16.73 9.21 9.59
C GLY A 250 17.96 8.93 8.72
N SER A 251 18.46 9.98 8.08
CA SER A 251 19.60 9.97 7.15
C SER A 251 20.92 9.46 7.76
N ASN A 252 21.08 9.51 9.08
CA ASN A 252 22.30 9.11 9.80
C ASN A 252 22.11 7.89 10.71
N GLY A 253 21.02 7.11 10.54
CA GLY A 253 20.70 5.96 11.40
C GLY A 253 20.05 6.33 12.74
N GLU A 254 19.96 7.62 13.07
CA GLU A 254 19.13 8.13 14.17
C GLU A 254 17.64 7.96 13.85
N SER A 255 16.82 7.68 14.86
CA SER A 255 15.38 7.64 14.70
C SER A 255 14.86 9.06 14.53
N VAL A 256 14.08 9.34 13.48
CA VAL A 256 13.41 10.65 13.30
C VAL A 256 11.96 10.61 13.78
N GLY A 257 11.46 9.42 14.10
CA GLY A 257 10.11 9.22 14.62
C GLY A 257 9.64 7.79 14.42
N ARG A 258 8.33 7.63 14.23
CA ARG A 258 7.66 6.35 13.98
C ARG A 258 6.52 6.48 12.97
N THR A 259 6.35 5.46 12.15
CA THR A 259 5.18 5.30 11.27
C THR A 259 4.17 4.41 11.96
N VAL A 260 2.90 4.80 11.96
CA VAL A 260 1.79 4.03 12.54
C VAL A 260 0.80 3.71 11.43
N ILE A 261 0.46 2.43 11.31
CA ILE A 261 -0.63 1.96 10.46
C ILE A 261 -1.72 1.42 11.38
N ILE A 262 -2.94 1.93 11.24
CA ILE A 262 -4.09 1.55 12.05
C ILE A 262 -5.20 1.03 11.13
N ARG A 263 -5.78 -0.11 11.50
CA ARG A 263 -6.96 -0.70 10.85
C ARG A 263 -8.12 -0.70 11.82
N ASP A 264 -9.26 -0.19 11.37
CA ASP A 264 -10.51 -0.34 12.12
C ASP A 264 -10.92 -1.82 12.09
N PHE A 265 -11.07 -2.41 13.27
CA PHE A 265 -11.46 -3.80 13.46
C PHE A 265 -12.82 -3.92 14.15
N THR A 266 -13.56 -2.82 14.28
CA THR A 266 -14.80 -2.74 15.07
C THR A 266 -15.89 -3.64 14.51
N GLU A 267 -16.14 -3.60 13.19
CA GLU A 267 -17.19 -4.40 12.56
C GLU A 267 -16.85 -5.90 12.57
N VAL A 268 -15.60 -6.24 12.22
CA VAL A 268 -15.12 -7.62 12.23
C VAL A 268 -15.25 -8.22 13.63
N LYS A 269 -14.91 -7.47 14.68
CA LYS A 269 -15.07 -7.91 16.07
C LYS A 269 -16.54 -8.14 16.45
N LYS A 270 -17.44 -7.24 16.04
CA LYS A 270 -18.89 -7.40 16.30
C LYS A 270 -19.43 -8.65 15.62
N LEU A 271 -19.06 -8.89 14.37
CA LEU A 271 -19.45 -10.09 13.63
C LEU A 271 -18.89 -11.36 14.28
N GLN A 272 -17.61 -11.34 14.70
CA GLN A 272 -17.00 -12.46 15.41
C GLN A 272 -17.76 -12.78 16.70
N GLN A 273 -18.10 -11.77 17.50
CA GLN A 273 -18.86 -11.97 18.73
C GLN A 273 -20.28 -12.51 18.47
N GLN A 274 -20.92 -12.09 17.39
CA GLN A 274 -22.23 -12.62 16.99
C GLN A 274 -22.15 -14.10 16.58
N VAL A 275 -21.11 -14.47 15.83
CA VAL A 275 -20.85 -15.85 15.44
C VAL A 275 -20.59 -16.70 16.68
N ASP A 276 -19.68 -16.27 17.56
CA ASP A 276 -19.35 -17.00 18.80
C ASP A 276 -20.60 -17.20 19.69
N GLN A 277 -21.46 -16.18 19.77
CA GLN A 277 -22.71 -16.27 20.52
C GLN A 277 -23.69 -17.24 19.86
N SER A 278 -23.81 -17.21 18.54
CA SER A 278 -24.67 -18.13 17.77
C SER A 278 -24.22 -19.59 17.91
N GLU A 279 -22.92 -19.84 17.87
CA GLU A 279 -22.36 -21.19 18.06
C GLU A 279 -22.64 -21.71 19.47
N LYS A 280 -22.40 -20.89 20.50
CA LYS A 280 -22.73 -21.24 21.89
C LYS A 280 -24.22 -21.58 22.05
N LEU A 281 -25.10 -20.78 21.45
CA LEU A 281 -26.54 -21.02 21.49
C LEU A 281 -26.93 -22.30 20.75
N ALA A 282 -26.32 -22.61 19.61
CA ALA A 282 -26.58 -23.85 18.87
C ALA A 282 -26.18 -25.10 19.66
N VAL A 283 -25.03 -25.07 20.35
CA VAL A 283 -24.56 -26.16 21.22
C VAL A 283 -25.52 -26.36 22.40
N ILE A 284 -25.92 -25.27 23.07
CA ILE A 284 -26.95 -25.32 24.12
C ILE A 284 -28.28 -25.87 23.54
N GLY A 285 -28.63 -25.48 22.32
CA GLY A 285 -29.72 -26.00 21.48
C GLY A 285 -29.82 -27.51 21.45
N GLN A 286 -28.77 -28.13 20.95
CA GLN A 286 -28.72 -29.58 20.78
C GLN A 286 -28.72 -30.33 22.12
N LEU A 287 -27.96 -29.81 23.11
CA LEU A 287 -27.88 -30.44 24.43
C LEU A 287 -29.20 -30.34 25.19
N ALA A 288 -29.88 -29.19 25.15
CA ALA A 288 -31.14 -28.98 25.85
C ALA A 288 -32.23 -29.93 25.35
N ALA A 289 -32.35 -30.14 24.03
CA ALA A 289 -33.33 -31.08 23.47
C ALA A 289 -33.07 -32.54 23.92
N GLY A 290 -31.81 -32.97 23.96
CA GLY A 290 -31.42 -34.28 24.48
C GLY A 290 -31.71 -34.42 25.98
N ILE A 291 -31.25 -33.45 26.78
CA ILE A 291 -31.49 -33.40 28.23
C ILE A 291 -32.98 -33.40 28.53
N ALA A 292 -33.80 -32.69 27.76
CA ALA A 292 -35.23 -32.65 28.00
C ALA A 292 -35.92 -33.99 27.78
N HIS A 293 -35.51 -34.74 26.77
CA HIS A 293 -35.98 -36.11 26.58
C HIS A 293 -35.51 -37.04 27.71
N GLU A 294 -34.23 -36.96 28.09
CA GLU A 294 -33.65 -37.85 29.09
C GLU A 294 -34.12 -37.56 30.52
N VAL A 295 -34.40 -36.30 30.86
CA VAL A 295 -34.95 -35.87 32.16
C VAL A 295 -36.48 -35.99 32.19
N GLY A 296 -37.15 -35.74 31.06
CA GLY A 296 -38.60 -35.84 30.96
C GLY A 296 -39.12 -37.26 31.22
N ASN A 297 -38.40 -38.28 30.74
CA ASN A 297 -38.77 -39.69 30.91
C ASN A 297 -38.84 -40.15 32.40
N PRO A 298 -37.80 -39.97 33.23
CA PRO A 298 -37.86 -40.32 34.65
C PRO A 298 -38.84 -39.43 35.42
N LEU A 299 -38.95 -38.12 35.11
CA LEU A 299 -39.95 -37.25 35.75
C LEU A 299 -41.38 -37.70 35.47
N THR A 300 -41.67 -38.11 34.24
CA THR A 300 -42.99 -38.66 33.87
C THR A 300 -43.29 -39.96 34.62
N SER A 301 -42.28 -40.80 34.76
CA SER A 301 -42.38 -42.04 35.54
C SER A 301 -42.67 -41.75 37.01
N ILE A 302 -41.89 -40.87 37.66
CA ILE A 302 -42.09 -40.48 39.07
C ILE A 302 -43.46 -39.81 39.24
N SER A 303 -43.84 -38.90 38.35
CA SER A 303 -45.16 -38.23 38.38
C SER A 303 -46.30 -39.24 38.33
N SER A 304 -46.17 -40.29 37.51
CA SER A 304 -47.17 -41.36 37.41
C SER A 304 -47.28 -42.16 38.72
N ILE A 305 -46.15 -42.53 39.35
CA ILE A 305 -46.15 -43.21 40.66
C ILE A 305 -46.78 -42.30 41.73
N VAL A 306 -46.40 -41.03 41.77
CA VAL A 306 -46.94 -40.04 42.73
C VAL A 306 -48.45 -39.90 42.56
N GLN A 307 -48.96 -39.82 41.33
CA GLN A 307 -50.40 -39.78 41.06
C GLN A 307 -51.13 -41.05 41.53
N ILE A 308 -50.54 -42.24 41.37
CA ILE A 308 -51.13 -43.50 41.84
C ILE A 308 -51.18 -43.52 43.38
N LEU A 309 -50.09 -43.11 44.04
CA LEU A 309 -50.01 -43.06 45.51
C LEU A 309 -51.00 -42.03 46.08
N GLN A 310 -51.17 -40.87 45.44
CA GLN A 310 -52.16 -39.86 45.85
C GLN A 310 -53.58 -40.41 45.81
N ARG A 311 -53.94 -41.20 44.78
CA ARG A 311 -55.28 -41.81 44.67
C ARG A 311 -55.53 -42.92 45.68
N LYS A 312 -54.49 -43.61 46.13
CA LYS A 312 -54.59 -44.77 47.02
C LYS A 312 -54.35 -44.45 48.50
N SER A 313 -53.83 -43.26 48.83
CA SER A 313 -53.48 -42.91 50.20
C SER A 313 -54.66 -42.29 50.95
N PRO A 314 -55.16 -42.92 52.03
CA PRO A 314 -56.20 -42.33 52.88
C PRO A 314 -55.65 -41.36 53.94
N ASN A 315 -54.33 -41.19 54.05
CA ASN A 315 -53.68 -40.37 55.08
C ASN A 315 -53.36 -38.96 54.55
N GLU A 316 -53.92 -37.94 55.20
CA GLU A 316 -53.73 -36.52 54.86
C GLU A 316 -52.25 -36.10 54.83
N PHE A 317 -51.44 -36.53 55.79
CA PHE A 317 -50.01 -36.19 55.85
C PHE A 317 -49.25 -36.72 54.61
N PHE A 318 -49.55 -37.95 54.18
CA PHE A 318 -48.95 -38.51 52.96
C PHE A 318 -49.46 -37.84 51.70
N SER A 319 -50.73 -37.42 51.67
CA SER A 319 -51.31 -36.68 50.55
C SER A 319 -50.62 -35.33 50.34
N GLU A 320 -50.35 -34.60 51.43
CA GLU A 320 -49.63 -33.32 51.40
C GLU A 320 -48.18 -33.48 50.91
N GLN A 321 -47.44 -34.47 51.45
CA GLN A 321 -46.09 -34.81 50.99
C GLN A 321 -46.04 -35.13 49.49
N LEU A 322 -46.99 -35.94 48.99
CA LEU A 322 -47.08 -36.29 47.57
C LEU A 322 -47.44 -35.08 46.69
N SER A 323 -48.24 -34.13 47.21
CA SER A 323 -48.53 -32.87 46.51
C SER A 323 -47.27 -32.04 46.33
N THR A 324 -46.45 -31.91 47.37
CA THR A 324 -45.16 -31.20 47.30
C THR A 324 -44.21 -31.84 46.30
N ILE A 325 -44.13 -33.17 46.24
CA ILE A 325 -43.30 -33.87 45.25
C ILE A 325 -43.80 -33.57 43.84
N LYS A 326 -45.12 -33.62 43.61
CA LYS A 326 -45.72 -33.31 42.32
C LYS A 326 -45.42 -31.88 41.87
N GLU A 327 -45.55 -30.89 42.76
CA GLU A 327 -45.22 -29.50 42.45
C GLU A 327 -43.75 -29.31 42.06
N ASN A 328 -42.84 -30.03 42.72
CA ASN A 328 -41.42 -30.00 42.36
C ASN A 328 -41.17 -30.64 40.98
N ILE A 329 -41.83 -31.76 40.66
CA ILE A 329 -41.73 -32.39 39.34
C ILE A 329 -42.27 -31.47 38.24
N ASP A 330 -43.42 -30.82 38.48
CA ASP A 330 -44.02 -29.87 37.54
C ASP A 330 -43.11 -28.65 37.33
N ARG A 331 -42.43 -28.20 38.39
CA ARG A 331 -41.44 -27.12 38.32
C ARG A 331 -40.21 -27.50 37.51
N ILE A 332 -39.62 -28.67 37.75
CA ILE A 332 -38.45 -29.15 36.98
C ILE A 332 -38.84 -29.33 35.51
N SER A 333 -40.00 -29.94 35.24
CA SER A 333 -40.51 -30.13 33.88
C SER A 333 -40.76 -28.81 33.14
N ARG A 334 -41.04 -27.72 33.85
CA ARG A 334 -41.17 -26.38 33.27
C ARG A 334 -39.81 -25.79 32.93
N ILE A 335 -38.84 -25.82 33.85
CA ILE A 335 -37.48 -25.32 33.64
C ILE A 335 -36.82 -26.03 32.43
N VAL A 336 -37.00 -27.35 32.34
CA VAL A 336 -36.47 -28.15 31.23
C VAL A 336 -37.09 -27.73 29.89
N ARG A 337 -38.39 -27.44 29.85
CA ARG A 337 -39.06 -26.94 28.64
C ARG A 337 -38.59 -25.54 28.26
N GLU A 338 -38.51 -24.64 29.23
CA GLU A 338 -38.01 -23.27 29.01
C GLU A 338 -36.58 -23.27 28.45
N LEU A 339 -35.72 -24.19 28.92
CA LEU A 339 -34.36 -24.36 28.39
C LEU A 339 -34.37 -24.79 26.91
N VAL A 340 -35.25 -25.73 26.52
CA VAL A 340 -35.40 -26.19 25.13
C VAL A 340 -35.96 -25.08 24.24
N ASP A 341 -36.97 -24.36 24.72
CA ASP A 341 -37.62 -23.29 23.97
C ASP A 341 -36.66 -22.11 23.75
N PHE A 342 -35.83 -21.79 24.74
CA PHE A 342 -34.77 -20.78 24.61
C PHE A 342 -33.70 -21.17 23.59
N SER A 343 -33.44 -22.48 23.46
CA SER A 343 -32.35 -23.02 22.66
C SER A 343 -32.79 -23.39 21.23
N ARG A 344 -34.08 -23.39 20.95
CA ARG A 344 -34.63 -23.70 19.63
C ARG A 344 -34.58 -22.45 18.75
N PRO A 345 -34.14 -22.55 17.48
CA PRO A 345 -34.22 -21.43 16.56
C PRO A 345 -35.70 -21.03 16.44
N PRO A 346 -36.02 -19.73 16.57
CA PRO A 346 -37.39 -19.27 16.48
C PRO A 346 -38.01 -19.68 15.14
N GLY A 347 -39.32 -19.97 15.09
CA GLY A 347 -40.00 -20.15 13.80
C GLY A 347 -39.76 -18.94 12.90
N HIS A 348 -39.36 -19.13 11.64
CA HIS A 348 -38.92 -18.05 10.76
C HIS A 348 -40.02 -17.53 9.80
N GLU A 349 -41.16 -18.21 9.72
CA GLU A 349 -42.23 -17.79 8.82
C GLU A 349 -42.96 -16.57 9.38
N LYS A 350 -42.65 -15.41 8.77
CA LYS A 350 -43.39 -14.18 9.00
C LYS A 350 -44.70 -14.23 8.24
N THR A 351 -45.80 -14.00 8.94
CA THR A 351 -47.12 -13.85 8.33
C THR A 351 -47.63 -12.43 8.57
N LEU A 352 -48.47 -11.97 7.65
CA LEU A 352 -49.08 -10.65 7.72
C LEU A 352 -50.31 -10.77 8.64
N ILE A 353 -50.22 -10.23 9.86
CA ILE A 353 -51.25 -10.41 10.90
C ILE A 353 -51.44 -9.12 11.70
N GLN A 354 -52.63 -8.93 12.28
CA GLN A 354 -52.89 -7.86 13.23
C GLN A 354 -52.40 -8.25 14.63
N ILE A 355 -51.60 -7.40 15.28
CA ILE A 355 -51.07 -7.66 16.62
C ILE A 355 -52.21 -7.87 17.63
N THR A 356 -53.31 -7.15 17.46
CA THR A 356 -54.49 -7.22 18.33
C THR A 356 -55.08 -8.63 18.40
N ASP A 357 -55.01 -9.42 17.33
CA ASP A 357 -55.49 -10.80 17.33
C ASP A 357 -54.58 -11.73 18.15
N ILE A 358 -53.27 -11.46 18.13
CA ILE A 358 -52.30 -12.19 18.95
C ILE A 358 -52.50 -11.86 20.43
N ILE A 359 -52.73 -10.59 20.76
CA ILE A 359 -53.02 -10.15 22.14
C ILE A 359 -54.31 -10.78 22.65
N LYS A 360 -55.39 -10.78 21.84
CA LYS A 360 -56.66 -11.46 22.20
C LYS A 360 -56.44 -12.94 22.47
N THR A 361 -55.63 -13.60 21.64
CA THR A 361 -55.28 -15.02 21.80
C THR A 361 -54.49 -15.24 23.10
N ALA A 362 -53.50 -14.40 23.39
CA ALA A 362 -52.71 -14.46 24.62
C ALA A 362 -53.60 -14.31 25.88
N ILE A 363 -54.50 -13.31 25.88
CA ILE A 363 -55.46 -13.09 26.97
C ILE A 363 -56.39 -14.29 27.12
N GLY A 364 -56.87 -14.85 26.00
CA GLY A 364 -57.71 -16.05 25.99
C GLY A 364 -57.05 -17.26 26.65
N ILE A 365 -55.74 -17.41 26.50
CA ILE A 365 -54.95 -18.46 27.17
C ILE A 365 -54.78 -18.14 28.65
N VAL A 366 -54.33 -16.92 28.98
CA VAL A 366 -53.95 -16.54 30.35
C VAL A 366 -55.15 -16.39 31.28
N LYS A 367 -56.33 -16.03 30.77
CA LYS A 367 -57.58 -15.87 31.55
C LYS A 367 -57.93 -17.11 32.40
N TYR A 368 -57.52 -18.29 31.98
CA TYR A 368 -57.80 -19.54 32.70
C TYR A 368 -56.67 -19.99 33.64
N ASP A 369 -55.56 -19.25 33.70
CA ASP A 369 -54.45 -19.56 34.62
C ASP A 369 -54.87 -19.26 36.07
N LYS A 370 -54.51 -20.18 36.97
CA LYS A 370 -54.87 -20.10 38.40
C LYS A 370 -54.30 -18.86 39.08
N ARG A 371 -53.17 -18.32 38.61
CA ARG A 371 -52.47 -17.16 39.19
C ARG A 371 -53.23 -15.86 39.00
N VAL A 372 -53.97 -15.72 37.90
CA VAL A 372 -54.70 -14.50 37.53
C VAL A 372 -56.21 -14.59 37.77
N LYS A 373 -56.69 -15.60 38.52
CA LYS A 373 -58.13 -15.84 38.79
C LYS A 373 -58.91 -14.67 39.39
N LYS A 374 -58.22 -13.72 40.03
CA LYS A 374 -58.83 -12.53 40.66
C LYS A 374 -58.51 -11.23 39.91
N VAL A 375 -57.89 -11.32 38.74
CA VAL A 375 -57.51 -10.16 37.91
C VAL A 375 -58.62 -9.90 36.91
N ASP A 376 -59.05 -8.65 36.83
CA ASP A 376 -59.99 -8.18 35.81
C ASP A 376 -59.21 -7.74 34.57
N PHE A 377 -59.41 -8.43 33.45
CA PHE A 377 -58.74 -8.11 32.18
C PHE A 377 -59.53 -7.04 31.43
N LYS A 378 -59.02 -5.81 31.40
CA LYS A 378 -59.56 -4.72 30.58
C LYS A 378 -58.70 -4.50 29.35
N THR A 379 -59.32 -4.50 28.18
CA THR A 379 -58.64 -4.32 26.89
C THR A 379 -59.10 -3.04 26.23
N ASP A 380 -58.15 -2.18 25.87
CA ASP A 380 -58.36 -1.02 25.00
C ASP A 380 -57.50 -1.23 23.75
N LEU A 381 -58.10 -1.90 22.76
CA LEU A 381 -57.43 -2.32 21.53
C LEU A 381 -58.08 -1.62 20.34
N ASP A 382 -57.27 -0.92 19.55
CA ASP A 382 -57.72 -0.29 18.32
C ASP A 382 -58.11 -1.34 17.28
N THR A 383 -59.27 -1.16 16.65
CA THR A 383 -59.81 -2.10 15.66
C THR A 383 -59.19 -1.92 14.27
N ASP A 384 -58.62 -0.74 13.99
CA ASP A 384 -57.93 -0.42 12.73
C ASP A 384 -56.40 -0.55 12.83
N SER A 385 -55.91 -1.40 13.75
CA SER A 385 -54.48 -1.65 13.90
C SER A 385 -53.85 -2.18 12.59
N PRO A 386 -52.69 -1.64 12.17
CA PRO A 386 -52.05 -2.04 10.91
C PRO A 386 -51.59 -3.50 10.94
N LEU A 387 -51.73 -4.16 9.79
CA LEU A 387 -51.16 -5.47 9.56
C LEU A 387 -49.63 -5.39 9.55
N VAL A 388 -48.97 -6.28 10.28
CA VAL A 388 -47.50 -6.32 10.42
C VAL A 388 -46.96 -7.70 10.08
N MET A 389 -45.78 -7.71 9.46
CA MET A 389 -45.05 -8.94 9.11
C MET A 389 -44.21 -9.43 10.30
N LEU A 390 -44.71 -10.46 10.99
CA LEU A 390 -44.08 -10.99 12.20
C LEU A 390 -44.31 -12.49 12.34
N VAL A 391 -43.66 -13.13 13.31
CA VAL A 391 -43.85 -14.55 13.63
C VAL A 391 -44.88 -14.65 14.77
N PRO A 392 -46.12 -15.11 14.51
CA PRO A 392 -47.19 -15.05 15.50
C PRO A 392 -46.88 -15.80 16.79
N ASP A 393 -46.30 -17.00 16.69
CA ASP A 393 -46.01 -17.86 17.83
C ASP A 393 -45.00 -17.23 18.81
N GLN A 394 -44.00 -16.50 18.30
CA GLN A 394 -43.03 -15.81 19.15
C GLN A 394 -43.66 -14.65 19.92
N LEU A 395 -44.44 -13.80 19.24
CA LEU A 395 -45.12 -12.69 19.91
C LEU A 395 -46.18 -13.20 20.89
N LEU A 396 -46.89 -14.29 20.55
CA LEU A 396 -47.83 -14.92 21.47
C LEU A 396 -47.12 -15.33 22.76
N GLN A 397 -45.95 -15.96 22.67
CA GLN A 397 -45.15 -16.36 23.83
C GLN A 397 -44.69 -15.14 24.65
N VAL A 398 -44.25 -14.06 24.00
CA VAL A 398 -43.90 -12.79 24.68
C VAL A 398 -45.10 -12.24 25.45
N PHE A 399 -46.27 -12.12 24.82
CA PHE A 399 -47.46 -11.60 25.48
C PHE A 399 -47.95 -12.52 26.61
N VAL A 400 -47.94 -13.85 26.41
CA VAL A 400 -48.28 -14.80 27.47
C VAL A 400 -47.34 -14.65 28.66
N ASN A 401 -46.03 -14.52 28.44
CA ASN A 401 -45.06 -14.32 29.51
C ASN A 401 -45.24 -12.98 30.23
N ILE A 402 -45.55 -11.90 29.51
CA ILE A 402 -45.82 -10.58 30.10
C ILE A 402 -47.12 -10.60 30.92
N LEU A 403 -48.17 -11.27 30.45
CA LEU A 403 -49.46 -11.33 31.14
C LEU A 403 -49.44 -12.26 32.37
N ILE A 404 -48.51 -13.22 32.41
CA ILE A 404 -48.34 -14.18 33.49
C ILE A 404 -47.49 -13.61 34.65
N ASN A 405 -46.48 -12.80 34.32
CA ASN A 405 -45.60 -12.14 35.28
C ASN A 405 -46.26 -10.87 35.83
#